data_AF-A0AAD5WAL9-F1
#
_entry.id   AF-A0AAD5WAL9-F1
#
_cell.length_a   1.000
_cell.length_b   1.000
_cell.length_c   1.000
_cell.angle_alpha   90.00
_cell.angle_beta   90.00
_cell.angle_gamma   90.00
#
_symmetry.space_group_name_H-M   'P 1'
#
loop_
_entity.id
_entity.type
_entity.pdbx_description
1 polymer ?
#
loop_
_entity_poly.entity_id
_entity_poly.type
_entity_poly.pdbx_seq_one_letter_code
_entity_poly.pdbx_strand_id
1 'polypeptide(L)'
;MKTSPLLGFGFWVSVVGVMFSPRGFWGRHKRKILIGLGVVGGGYAIYRLWDSHQRNMLELDRQKEREKQEEELMKIQLKNHFESIQRISDTTTLPYAMHELRARILERLDLSELRDRLMQGKGQPGVLSPQERIELWGRLKILSFTRTVAALWAVTILSLYVRIQVNVLGRHLYLDIARTAEEQDNSDSLSSHGREEFLATADYLCTHGINMLLVNMQSAAMEVLKEKQLKDTFSIDQLRETITQILDLFMKSEGSTYWVSYLVPEDVSTYRKIMASSSSSYELTNLMDTSKLEELMSETRTILLRPDFGKVMNIAMEKAVELLIDEMSPEVSGTAPLALAKLLPRVSQMSIPLLAEPENNELISTLRRIPEIEVFYTLVYADLTLES
;
A
#
# COMPACT_ATOMS: atom_id res chain seq x y z
N MET A 1 -76.30 60.33 58.92
CA MET A 1 -76.33 60.99 60.23
C MET A 1 -76.49 59.92 61.29
N LYS A 2 -75.51 59.83 62.21
CA LYS A 2 -75.56 59.27 63.58
C LYS A 2 -76.22 57.89 63.86
N THR A 3 -75.36 57.02 64.41
CA THR A 3 -75.52 56.21 65.65
C THR A 3 -76.42 54.98 65.67
N SER A 4 -75.76 53.82 65.83
CA SER A 4 -76.22 52.62 66.57
C SER A 4 -76.56 52.98 68.04
N PRO A 5 -77.31 52.16 68.81
CA PRO A 5 -76.73 50.93 69.39
C PRO A 5 -77.70 49.76 69.76
N LEU A 6 -77.08 48.58 69.91
CA LEU A 6 -77.27 47.52 70.93
C LEU A 6 -78.67 47.08 71.39
N LEU A 7 -79.01 45.83 71.03
CA LEU A 7 -79.77 44.82 71.80
C LEU A 7 -79.18 43.47 71.35
N GLY A 8 -78.91 42.43 72.14
CA GLY A 8 -79.18 42.06 73.52
C GLY A 8 -78.88 40.55 73.56
N PHE A 9 -78.06 40.10 74.50
CA PHE A 9 -77.61 38.71 74.67
C PHE A 9 -78.79 37.76 74.93
N GLY A 10 -78.81 36.58 74.30
CA GLY A 10 -79.88 35.57 74.47
C GLY A 10 -79.55 34.17 73.94
N PHE A 11 -78.71 33.45 74.68
CA PHE A 11 -78.77 32.01 75.02
C PHE A 11 -79.05 30.88 73.97
N TRP A 12 -77.98 30.11 73.71
CA TRP A 12 -77.82 28.63 73.63
C TRP A 12 -78.64 27.69 72.70
N VAL A 13 -77.90 27.10 71.74
CA VAL A 13 -77.62 25.65 71.47
C VAL A 13 -78.75 24.62 71.32
N SER A 14 -78.78 23.98 70.14
CA SER A 14 -78.87 22.50 69.92
C SER A 14 -78.62 22.21 68.43
N VAL A 15 -77.40 21.88 67.99
CA VAL A 15 -76.81 20.52 67.87
C VAL A 15 -77.76 19.46 67.34
N VAL A 16 -77.66 19.12 66.05
CA VAL A 16 -77.57 17.73 65.55
C VAL A 16 -76.64 17.71 64.34
N GLY A 17 -75.37 17.36 64.55
CA GLY A 17 -74.45 16.99 63.49
C GLY A 17 -74.68 15.54 63.08
N VAL A 18 -75.07 15.31 61.82
CA VAL A 18 -74.97 13.98 61.19
C VAL A 18 -73.49 13.76 60.85
N MET A 19 -72.74 13.28 61.84
CA MET A 19 -71.40 12.72 61.64
C MET A 19 -71.53 11.43 60.81
N PHE A 20 -71.17 11.50 59.52
CA PHE A 20 -70.62 10.33 58.84
C PHE A 20 -69.45 9.84 59.68
N SER A 21 -69.60 8.71 60.37
CA SER A 21 -68.54 8.12 61.17
C SER A 21 -67.54 7.44 60.23
N PRO A 22 -66.33 8.00 59.99
CA PRO A 22 -65.29 7.32 59.21
C PRO A 22 -64.86 6.00 59.88
N ARG A 23 -65.12 5.86 61.19
CA ARG A 23 -64.81 4.67 61.98
C ARG A 23 -65.67 3.45 61.61
N GLY A 24 -66.94 3.66 61.22
CA GLY A 24 -67.86 2.58 60.84
C GLY A 24 -67.57 1.99 59.46
N PHE A 25 -67.20 2.83 58.49
CA PHE A 25 -66.82 2.42 57.14
C PHE A 25 -65.46 1.71 57.10
N TRP A 26 -64.48 2.24 57.86
CA TRP A 26 -63.17 1.63 58.04
C TRP A 26 -63.26 0.24 58.66
N GLY A 27 -64.14 0.04 59.66
CA GLY A 27 -64.38 -1.28 60.26
C GLY A 27 -64.87 -2.35 59.28
N ARG A 28 -65.76 -1.98 58.35
CA ARG A 28 -66.39 -2.93 57.41
C ARG A 28 -65.60 -3.19 56.13
N HIS A 29 -64.81 -2.22 55.66
CA HIS A 29 -64.10 -2.31 54.38
C HIS A 29 -62.57 -2.40 54.49
N LYS A 30 -62.01 -2.44 55.71
CA LYS A 30 -60.57 -2.52 55.99
C LYS A 30 -59.80 -3.54 55.14
N ARG A 31 -60.34 -4.76 54.99
CA ARG A 31 -59.72 -5.81 54.16
C ARG A 31 -59.74 -5.48 52.67
N LYS A 32 -60.83 -4.89 52.16
CA LYS A 32 -60.97 -4.50 50.75
C LYS A 32 -60.07 -3.31 50.38
N ILE A 33 -59.92 -2.35 51.30
CA ILE A 33 -59.04 -1.19 51.12
C ILE A 33 -57.57 -1.61 51.15
N LEU A 34 -57.16 -2.49 52.08
CA LEU A 34 -55.80 -3.02 52.14
C LEU A 34 -55.45 -3.84 50.89
N ILE A 35 -56.38 -4.66 50.39
CA ILE A 35 -56.19 -5.41 49.14
C ILE A 35 -56.07 -4.45 47.96
N GLY A 36 -56.94 -3.44 47.86
CA GLY A 36 -56.86 -2.43 46.80
C GLY A 36 -55.55 -1.64 46.81
N LEU A 37 -55.10 -1.18 47.99
CA LEU A 37 -53.83 -0.47 48.16
C LEU A 37 -52.63 -1.36 47.83
N GLY A 38 -52.67 -2.64 48.21
CA GLY A 38 -51.64 -3.62 47.88
C GLY A 38 -51.56 -3.92 46.38
N VAL A 39 -52.70 -4.02 45.70
CA VAL A 39 -52.74 -4.24 44.24
C VAL A 39 -52.25 -3.00 43.49
N VAL A 40 -52.66 -1.79 43.89
CA VAL A 40 -52.21 -0.54 43.26
C VAL A 40 -50.72 -0.30 43.53
N GLY A 41 -50.26 -0.48 44.77
CA GLY A 41 -48.85 -0.33 45.14
C GLY A 41 -47.95 -1.39 44.48
N GLY A 42 -48.41 -2.64 44.43
CA GLY A 42 -47.72 -3.74 43.75
C GLY A 42 -47.67 -3.56 42.24
N GLY A 43 -48.78 -3.13 41.62
CA GLY A 43 -48.84 -2.79 40.21
C GLY A 43 -47.93 -1.61 39.85
N TYR A 44 -47.88 -0.57 40.69
CA TYR A 44 -46.96 0.56 40.51
C TYR A 44 -45.49 0.16 40.68
N ALA A 45 -45.16 -0.71 41.64
CA ALA A 45 -43.81 -1.23 41.83
C ALA A 45 -43.35 -2.08 40.64
N ILE A 46 -44.21 -2.96 40.13
CA ILE A 46 -43.94 -3.76 38.92
C ILE A 46 -43.78 -2.84 37.70
N TYR A 47 -44.70 -1.89 37.52
CA TYR A 47 -44.62 -0.89 36.44
C TYR A 47 -43.30 -0.11 36.51
N ARG A 48 -42.88 0.34 37.69
CA ARG A 48 -41.64 1.10 37.87
C ARG A 48 -40.39 0.26 37.62
N LEU A 49 -40.39 -1.01 38.00
CA LEU A 49 -39.29 -1.94 37.70
C LEU A 49 -39.21 -2.26 36.21
N TRP A 50 -40.36 -2.48 35.57
CA TRP A 50 -40.44 -2.74 34.13
C TRP A 50 -40.02 -1.51 33.31
N ASP A 51 -40.50 -0.31 33.66
CA ASP A 51 -40.11 0.96 33.05
C ASP A 51 -38.62 1.26 33.25
N SER A 52 -38.06 0.96 34.42
CA SER A 52 -36.61 1.06 34.65
C SER A 52 -35.82 0.06 33.80
N HIS A 53 -36.29 -1.17 33.66
CA HIS A 53 -35.61 -2.19 32.86
C HIS A 53 -35.70 -1.87 31.36
N GLN A 54 -36.84 -1.38 30.89
CA GLN A 54 -37.05 -0.98 29.51
C GLN A 54 -36.18 0.22 29.12
N ARG A 55 -36.02 1.22 30.01
CA ARG A 55 -35.08 2.32 29.80
C ARG A 55 -33.63 1.86 29.69
N ASN A 56 -33.19 0.99 30.60
CA ASN A 56 -31.82 0.48 30.56
C ASN A 56 -31.54 -0.34 29.28
N MET A 57 -32.49 -1.17 28.85
CA MET A 57 -32.35 -1.91 27.59
C MET A 57 -32.27 -0.98 26.38
N LEU A 58 -33.10 0.06 26.35
CA LEU A 58 -33.11 1.03 25.27
C LEU A 58 -31.85 1.93 25.27
N GLU A 59 -31.29 2.23 26.44
CA GLU A 59 -29.99 2.90 26.57
C GLU A 59 -28.83 2.03 26.07
N LEU A 60 -28.83 0.72 26.40
CA LEU A 60 -27.87 -0.24 25.88
C LEU A 60 -27.98 -0.38 24.35
N ASP A 61 -29.20 -0.43 23.81
CA ASP A 61 -29.41 -0.49 22.37
C ASP A 61 -28.92 0.78 21.69
N ARG A 62 -29.20 1.97 22.24
CA ARG A 62 -28.64 3.26 21.76
C ARG A 62 -27.12 3.35 21.89
N GLN A 63 -26.53 2.75 22.93
CA GLN A 63 -25.07 2.65 23.05
C GLN A 63 -24.50 1.78 21.94
N LYS A 64 -25.04 0.58 21.73
CA LYS A 64 -24.62 -0.30 20.63
C LYS A 64 -24.80 0.33 19.26
N GLU A 65 -25.87 1.08 19.04
CA GLU A 65 -26.09 1.83 17.79
C GLU A 65 -25.03 2.92 17.60
N ARG A 66 -24.68 3.66 18.66
CA ARG A 66 -23.61 4.66 18.60
C ARG A 66 -22.25 4.01 18.37
N GLU A 67 -21.93 2.93 19.08
CA GLU A 67 -20.68 2.17 18.88
C GLU A 67 -20.58 1.66 17.44
N LYS A 68 -21.66 1.12 16.88
CA LYS A 68 -21.71 0.70 15.47
C LYS A 68 -21.52 1.87 14.50
N GLN A 69 -22.14 3.01 14.77
CA GLN A 69 -21.99 4.21 13.95
C GLN A 69 -20.56 4.74 14.00
N GLU A 70 -19.95 4.78 15.19
CA GLU A 70 -18.56 5.18 15.38
C GLU A 70 -17.60 4.21 14.67
N GLU A 71 -17.83 2.89 14.79
CA GLU A 71 -17.06 1.87 14.09
C GLU A 71 -17.17 2.01 12.56
N GLU A 72 -18.38 2.27 12.05
CA GLU A 72 -18.61 2.48 10.61
C GLU A 72 -17.90 3.75 10.11
N LEU A 73 -17.95 4.84 10.88
CA LEU A 73 -17.22 6.07 10.57
C LEU A 73 -15.71 5.84 10.57
N MET A 74 -15.18 5.12 11.55
CA MET A 74 -13.75 4.76 11.60
C MET A 74 -13.34 3.93 10.37
N LYS A 75 -14.16 2.95 9.98
CA LYS A 75 -13.91 2.14 8.77
C LYS A 75 -13.89 3.00 7.51
N ILE A 76 -14.83 3.94 7.38
CA ILE A 76 -14.87 4.86 6.23
C ILE A 76 -13.63 5.76 6.22
N GLN A 77 -13.24 6.33 7.37
CA GLN A 77 -12.04 7.16 7.47
C GLN A 77 -10.77 6.39 7.10
N LEU A 78 -10.60 5.17 7.63
CA LEU A 78 -9.45 4.31 7.35
C LEU A 78 -9.39 3.96 5.86
N LYS A 79 -10.53 3.59 5.27
CA LYS A 79 -10.64 3.29 3.85
C LYS A 79 -10.27 4.51 2.98
N ASN A 80 -10.81 5.69 3.29
CA ASN A 80 -10.49 6.92 2.56
C ASN A 80 -9.00 7.28 2.66
N HIS A 81 -8.39 7.07 3.82
CA HIS A 81 -6.96 7.31 4.01
C HIS A 81 -6.13 6.31 3.18
N PHE A 82 -6.47 5.02 3.22
CA PHE A 82 -5.84 4.01 2.37
C PHE A 82 -5.95 4.34 0.87
N GLU A 83 -7.13 4.72 0.38
CA GLU A 83 -7.32 5.13 -1.02
C GLU A 83 -6.50 6.38 -1.38
N SER A 84 -6.40 7.34 -0.45
CA SER A 84 -5.54 8.52 -0.63
C SER A 84 -4.06 8.16 -0.73
N ILE A 85 -3.59 7.22 0.09
CA ILE A 85 -2.23 6.66 0.08
C ILE A 85 -1.93 5.99 -1.28
N GLN A 86 -2.84 5.13 -1.76
CA GLN A 86 -2.68 4.49 -3.07
C GLN A 86 -2.56 5.54 -4.20
N ARG A 87 -3.37 6.59 -4.14
CA ARG A 87 -3.31 7.70 -5.09
C ARG A 87 -1.95 8.42 -5.04
N ILE A 88 -1.41 8.72 -3.85
CA ILE A 88 -0.10 9.38 -3.71
C ILE A 88 1.02 8.54 -4.36
N SER A 89 1.01 7.23 -4.12
CA SER A 89 1.95 6.31 -4.77
C SER A 89 1.86 6.41 -6.29
N ASP A 90 0.65 6.39 -6.84
CA ASP A 90 0.40 6.36 -8.28
C ASP A 90 0.66 7.71 -8.98
N THR A 91 0.41 8.85 -8.31
CA THR A 91 0.49 10.18 -8.94
C THR A 91 1.77 10.94 -8.66
N THR A 92 2.55 10.54 -7.65
CA THR A 92 3.68 11.35 -7.17
C THR A 92 4.97 10.53 -7.09
N THR A 93 5.00 9.52 -6.21
CA THR A 93 6.26 8.81 -5.93
C THR A 93 6.68 7.90 -7.08
N LEU A 94 5.76 7.13 -7.66
CA LEU A 94 6.09 6.21 -8.75
C LEU A 94 6.48 6.93 -10.04
N PRO A 95 5.77 7.98 -10.52
CA PRO A 95 6.19 8.74 -11.70
C PRO A 95 7.60 9.32 -11.58
N TYR A 96 7.94 9.87 -10.42
CA TYR A 96 9.29 10.40 -10.15
C TYR A 96 10.35 9.30 -10.25
N ALA A 97 10.18 8.19 -9.53
CA ALA A 97 11.15 7.10 -9.54
C ALA A 97 11.27 6.44 -10.93
N MET A 98 10.16 6.33 -11.67
CA MET A 98 10.13 5.80 -13.04
C MET A 98 10.86 6.69 -14.05
N HIS A 99 10.73 8.01 -13.91
CA HIS A 99 11.48 8.96 -14.74
C HIS A 99 12.99 8.76 -14.57
N GLU A 100 13.47 8.68 -13.33
CA GLU A 100 14.87 8.41 -13.04
C GLU A 100 15.31 7.03 -13.53
N LEU A 101 14.49 5.99 -13.32
CA LEU A 101 14.79 4.63 -13.78
C LEU A 101 15.00 4.60 -15.30
N ARG A 102 14.08 5.23 -16.04
CA ARG A 102 14.14 5.32 -17.49
C ARG A 102 15.42 6.00 -17.94
N ALA A 103 15.75 7.17 -17.38
CA ALA A 103 16.96 7.90 -17.75
C ALA A 103 18.21 7.02 -17.57
N ARG A 104 18.33 6.36 -16.42
CA ARG A 104 19.51 5.57 -16.06
C ARG A 104 19.67 4.29 -16.88
N ILE A 105 18.58 3.57 -17.16
CA ILE A 105 18.65 2.35 -17.99
C ILE A 105 18.98 2.71 -19.45
N LEU A 106 18.36 3.77 -19.99
CA LEU A 106 18.60 4.19 -21.37
C LEU A 106 20.02 4.71 -21.58
N GLU A 107 20.57 5.43 -20.61
CA GLU A 107 21.95 5.92 -20.62
C GLU A 107 22.97 4.78 -20.50
N ARG A 108 22.80 3.90 -19.50
CA ARG A 108 23.80 2.86 -19.20
C ARG A 108 23.80 1.69 -20.18
N LEU A 109 22.66 1.42 -20.79
CA LEU A 109 22.51 0.40 -21.83
C LEU A 109 22.18 1.05 -23.17
N ASP A 110 22.92 2.09 -23.53
CA ASP A 110 22.84 2.66 -24.87
C ASP A 110 23.38 1.67 -25.90
N LEU A 111 22.52 1.34 -26.87
CA LEU A 111 22.81 0.41 -27.95
C LEU A 111 23.11 1.15 -29.27
N SER A 112 23.03 2.48 -29.27
CA SER A 112 23.16 3.32 -30.47
C SER A 112 24.54 3.18 -31.09
N GLU A 113 25.61 3.26 -30.29
CA GLU A 113 26.98 3.10 -30.79
C GLU A 113 27.20 1.74 -31.47
N LEU A 114 26.71 0.65 -30.86
CA LEU A 114 26.83 -0.69 -31.43
C LEU A 114 26.05 -0.80 -32.74
N ARG A 115 24.82 -0.27 -32.77
CA ARG A 115 23.96 -0.29 -33.95
C ARG A 115 24.58 0.52 -35.08
N ASP A 116 25.14 1.68 -34.80
CA ASP A 116 25.73 2.57 -35.78
C ASP A 116 27.00 1.95 -36.39
N ARG A 117 27.86 1.35 -35.56
CA ARG A 117 29.02 0.58 -36.06
C ARG A 117 28.59 -0.59 -36.95
N LEU A 118 27.56 -1.34 -36.56
CA LEU A 118 27.02 -2.44 -37.37
C LEU A 118 26.43 -1.95 -38.71
N MET A 119 25.79 -0.77 -38.73
CA MET A 119 25.25 -0.15 -39.93
C MET A 119 26.36 0.34 -40.88
N GLN A 120 27.41 0.96 -40.35
CA GLN A 120 28.58 1.40 -41.12
C GLN A 120 29.26 0.24 -41.84
N GLY A 121 29.47 -0.89 -41.16
CA GLY A 121 30.05 -2.09 -41.79
C GLY A 121 29.14 -2.80 -42.79
N LYS A 122 27.82 -2.52 -42.81
CA LYS A 122 26.91 -3.00 -43.85
C LYS A 122 26.95 -2.10 -45.10
N GLY A 123 27.15 -0.79 -44.91
CA GLY A 123 27.19 0.20 -46.00
C GLY A 123 28.53 0.28 -46.74
N GLN A 124 29.65 -0.08 -46.09
CA GLN A 124 30.99 0.00 -46.67
C GLN A 124 31.74 -1.35 -46.51
N PRO A 125 31.87 -2.15 -47.59
CA PRO A 125 32.63 -3.39 -47.55
C PRO A 125 34.11 -3.11 -47.22
N GLY A 126 34.61 -3.66 -46.11
CA GLY A 126 36.01 -3.51 -45.68
C GLY A 126 36.22 -2.68 -44.40
N VAL A 127 35.21 -1.99 -43.89
CA VAL A 127 35.31 -1.20 -42.63
C VAL A 127 35.31 -2.08 -41.38
N LEU A 128 34.60 -3.22 -41.43
CA LEU A 128 34.59 -4.20 -40.35
C LEU A 128 35.06 -5.56 -40.87
N SER A 129 35.98 -6.18 -40.15
CA SER A 129 36.34 -7.57 -40.40
C SER A 129 35.15 -8.50 -40.09
N PRO A 130 35.11 -9.71 -40.68
CA PRO A 130 34.08 -10.69 -40.38
C PRO A 130 34.02 -11.08 -38.89
N GLN A 131 35.18 -11.12 -38.22
CA GLN A 131 35.28 -11.47 -36.81
C GLN A 131 34.70 -10.37 -35.91
N GLU A 132 35.08 -9.11 -36.12
CA GLU A 132 34.53 -7.96 -35.39
C GLU A 132 33.02 -7.86 -35.57
N ARG A 133 32.50 -8.17 -36.77
CA ARG A 133 31.07 -8.20 -37.01
C ARG A 133 30.36 -9.23 -36.13
N ILE A 134 30.90 -10.44 -36.02
CA ILE A 134 30.33 -11.50 -35.17
C ILE A 134 30.34 -11.07 -33.70
N GLU A 135 31.44 -10.49 -33.23
CA GLU A 135 31.58 -9.98 -31.86
C GLU A 135 30.58 -8.86 -31.55
N LEU A 136 30.41 -7.89 -32.46
CA LEU A 136 29.43 -6.82 -32.30
C LEU A 136 27.99 -7.32 -32.23
N TRP A 137 27.62 -8.28 -33.10
CA TRP A 137 26.30 -8.90 -33.03
C TRP A 137 26.12 -9.74 -31.76
N GLY A 138 27.16 -10.43 -31.30
CA GLY A 138 27.17 -11.14 -30.02
C GLY A 138 26.93 -10.20 -28.85
N ARG A 139 27.63 -9.06 -28.81
CA ARG A 139 27.45 -8.04 -27.77
C ARG A 139 26.06 -7.39 -27.84
N LEU A 140 25.56 -7.09 -29.04
CA LEU A 140 24.20 -6.58 -29.23
C LEU A 140 23.15 -7.59 -28.74
N LYS A 141 23.36 -8.89 -28.99
CA LYS A 141 22.51 -9.97 -28.47
C LYS A 141 22.40 -9.90 -26.96
N ILE A 142 23.54 -9.92 -26.26
CA ILE A 142 23.55 -9.90 -24.79
C ILE A 142 22.92 -8.61 -24.27
N LEU A 143 23.37 -7.44 -24.71
CA LEU A 143 22.91 -6.16 -24.17
C LEU A 143 21.43 -5.88 -24.45
N SER A 144 20.88 -6.34 -25.57
CA SER A 144 19.44 -6.17 -25.85
C SER A 144 18.57 -6.96 -24.87
N PHE A 145 18.94 -8.21 -24.58
CA PHE A 145 18.26 -9.01 -23.57
C PHE A 145 18.48 -8.44 -22.17
N THR A 146 19.72 -8.07 -21.82
CA THR A 146 20.01 -7.42 -20.54
C THR A 146 19.12 -6.20 -20.33
N ARG A 147 19.03 -5.30 -21.32
CA ARG A 147 18.24 -4.07 -21.22
C ARG A 147 16.76 -4.34 -21.01
N THR A 148 16.20 -5.27 -21.76
CA THR A 148 14.77 -5.57 -21.69
C THR A 148 14.41 -6.31 -20.42
N VAL A 149 15.20 -7.31 -20.01
CA VAL A 149 14.95 -8.06 -18.78
C VAL A 149 15.23 -7.21 -17.54
N ALA A 150 16.26 -6.36 -17.56
CA ALA A 150 16.51 -5.38 -16.49
C ALA A 150 15.36 -4.38 -16.36
N ALA A 151 14.86 -3.82 -17.48
CA ALA A 151 13.72 -2.91 -17.47
C ALA A 151 12.46 -3.62 -16.93
N LEU A 152 12.19 -4.84 -17.40
CA LEU A 152 11.04 -5.62 -16.94
C LEU A 152 11.09 -5.86 -15.42
N TRP A 153 12.23 -6.32 -14.91
CA TRP A 153 12.40 -6.59 -13.49
C TRP A 153 12.32 -5.30 -12.66
N ALA A 154 13.07 -4.26 -13.07
CA ALA A 154 13.19 -3.01 -12.33
C ALA A 154 11.85 -2.27 -12.24
N VAL A 155 11.09 -2.19 -13.34
CA VAL A 155 9.77 -1.55 -13.35
C VAL A 155 8.79 -2.32 -12.47
N THR A 156 8.78 -3.65 -12.58
CA THR A 156 7.92 -4.51 -11.76
C THR A 156 8.21 -4.29 -10.28
N ILE A 157 9.47 -4.46 -9.86
CA ILE A 157 9.81 -4.39 -8.44
C ILE A 157 9.69 -2.97 -7.87
N LEU A 158 10.05 -1.94 -8.66
CA LEU A 158 9.93 -0.54 -8.24
C LEU A 158 8.46 -0.17 -8.02
N SER A 159 7.56 -0.62 -8.89
CA SER A 159 6.12 -0.40 -8.74
C SER A 159 5.58 -1.02 -7.46
N LEU A 160 6.09 -2.20 -7.06
CA LEU A 160 5.71 -2.85 -5.82
C LEU A 160 6.30 -2.14 -4.59
N TYR A 161 7.59 -1.83 -4.66
CA TYR A 161 8.34 -1.18 -3.60
C TYR A 161 7.76 0.19 -3.21
N VAL A 162 7.46 1.05 -4.18
CA VAL A 162 6.89 2.38 -3.92
C VAL A 162 5.56 2.28 -3.18
N ARG A 163 4.71 1.30 -3.53
CA ARG A 163 3.46 1.06 -2.80
C ARG A 163 3.71 0.55 -1.38
N ILE A 164 4.70 -0.30 -1.14
CA ILE A 164 5.09 -0.69 0.22
C ILE A 164 5.50 0.54 1.02
N GLN A 165 6.42 1.38 0.49
CA GLN A 165 6.89 2.58 1.19
C GLN A 165 5.73 3.50 1.57
N VAL A 166 4.84 3.81 0.63
CA VAL A 166 3.73 4.75 0.87
C VAL A 166 2.71 4.15 1.86
N ASN A 167 2.47 2.84 1.85
CA ASN A 167 1.62 2.17 2.84
C ASN A 167 2.25 2.17 4.25
N VAL A 168 3.55 1.84 4.35
CA VAL A 168 4.29 1.87 5.62
C VAL A 168 4.23 3.28 6.21
N LEU A 169 4.62 4.30 5.43
CA LEU A 169 4.56 5.69 5.86
C LEU A 169 3.13 6.10 6.25
N GLY A 170 2.15 5.78 5.41
CA GLY A 170 0.76 6.15 5.60
C GLY A 170 0.14 5.56 6.88
N ARG A 171 0.53 4.34 7.26
CA ARG A 171 0.13 3.72 8.53
C ARG A 171 0.77 4.42 9.71
N HIS A 172 2.07 4.74 9.68
CA HIS A 172 2.73 5.51 10.74
C HIS A 172 2.07 6.88 10.92
N LEU A 173 1.75 7.58 9.82
CA LEU A 173 1.03 8.86 9.87
C LEU A 173 -0.38 8.73 10.47
N TYR A 174 -1.09 7.64 10.17
CA TYR A 174 -2.41 7.38 10.75
C TYR A 174 -2.33 7.17 12.26
N LEU A 175 -1.38 6.35 12.71
CA LEU A 175 -1.14 6.07 14.13
C LEU A 175 -0.71 7.33 14.89
N ASP A 176 0.13 8.17 14.28
CA ASP A 176 0.53 9.46 14.86
C ASP A 176 -0.70 10.37 15.07
N ILE A 177 -1.58 10.47 14.06
CA ILE A 177 -2.83 11.25 14.17
C ILE A 177 -3.73 10.68 15.28
N ALA A 178 -3.92 9.37 15.33
CA ALA A 178 -4.75 8.72 16.35
C ALA A 178 -4.21 8.98 17.77
N ARG A 179 -2.89 8.88 17.98
CA ARG A 179 -2.24 9.17 19.27
C ARG A 179 -2.39 10.63 19.68
N THR A 180 -2.22 11.57 18.75
CA THR A 180 -2.41 13.01 19.05
C THR A 180 -3.85 13.39 19.37
N ALA A 181 -4.84 12.58 18.95
CA ALA A 181 -6.23 12.77 19.33
C ALA A 181 -6.53 12.28 20.76
N GLU A 182 -5.73 11.35 21.30
CA GLU A 182 -5.91 10.75 22.63
C GLU A 182 -5.00 11.38 23.70
N GLU A 183 -3.80 11.85 23.35
CA GLU A 183 -2.79 12.40 24.27
C GLU A 183 -2.41 13.84 23.92
N GLN A 184 -2.41 14.73 24.91
CA GLN A 184 -2.25 16.18 24.71
C GLN A 184 -0.79 16.68 24.67
N ASP A 185 0.22 15.84 24.87
CA ASP A 185 1.63 16.27 24.81
C ASP A 185 2.63 15.10 24.72
N ASN A 186 3.21 14.88 23.53
CA ASN A 186 4.58 14.37 23.24
C ASN A 186 4.68 14.04 21.75
N SER A 187 5.09 15.02 20.93
CA SER A 187 5.19 14.84 19.48
C SER A 187 6.48 14.10 19.07
N ASP A 188 6.51 12.77 19.25
CA ASP A 188 7.48 11.86 18.61
C ASP A 188 7.12 11.58 17.13
N SER A 189 6.37 12.48 16.48
CA SER A 189 5.91 12.33 15.10
C SER A 189 7.01 12.69 14.11
N LEU A 190 7.12 11.93 13.02
CA LEU A 190 8.06 12.21 11.94
C LEU A 190 7.82 13.60 11.34
N SER A 191 8.88 14.41 11.22
CA SER A 191 8.80 15.74 10.62
C SER A 191 8.43 15.70 9.13
N SER A 192 7.95 16.82 8.56
CA SER A 192 7.70 16.90 7.10
C SER A 192 8.94 16.53 6.30
N HIS A 193 10.11 16.97 6.75
CA HIS A 193 11.38 16.65 6.12
C HIS A 193 11.71 15.16 6.20
N GLY A 194 11.51 14.51 7.35
CA GLY A 194 11.73 13.07 7.49
C GLY A 194 10.78 12.23 6.61
N ARG A 195 9.54 12.68 6.40
CA ARG A 195 8.58 12.04 5.48
C ARG A 195 9.05 12.12 4.03
N GLU A 196 9.49 13.31 3.60
CA GLU A 196 10.05 13.53 2.27
C GLU A 196 11.34 12.73 2.07
N GLU A 197 12.22 12.69 3.07
CA GLU A 197 13.45 11.91 3.04
C GLU A 197 13.17 10.41 2.88
N PHE A 198 12.18 9.87 3.61
CA PHE A 198 11.78 8.48 3.46
C PHE A 198 11.22 8.18 2.07
N LEU A 199 10.33 9.02 1.53
CA LEU A 199 9.80 8.82 0.17
C LEU A 199 10.89 8.97 -0.90
N ALA A 200 11.90 9.82 -0.67
CA ALA A 200 13.03 9.97 -1.58
C ALA A 200 13.83 8.68 -1.71
N THR A 201 13.85 7.79 -0.70
CA THR A 201 14.51 6.47 -0.81
C THR A 201 13.96 5.59 -1.94
N ALA A 202 12.80 5.94 -2.53
CA ALA A 202 12.29 5.33 -3.77
C ALA A 202 13.29 5.44 -4.94
N ASP A 203 14.12 6.48 -4.96
CA ASP A 203 15.09 6.73 -6.02
C ASP A 203 16.38 5.89 -5.87
N TYR A 204 16.57 5.22 -4.72
CA TYR A 204 17.83 4.56 -4.39
C TYR A 204 18.21 3.50 -5.42
N LEU A 205 17.21 2.74 -5.91
CA LEU A 205 17.38 1.81 -7.02
C LEU A 205 17.99 2.52 -8.24
N CYS A 206 17.41 3.64 -8.65
CA CYS A 206 17.80 4.38 -9.85
C CYS A 206 19.14 5.08 -9.68
N THR A 207 19.42 5.58 -8.47
CA THR A 207 20.61 6.38 -8.19
C THR A 207 21.84 5.51 -7.91
N HIS A 208 21.66 4.42 -7.16
CA HIS A 208 22.75 3.60 -6.64
C HIS A 208 22.63 2.11 -7.06
N GLY A 209 21.48 1.48 -6.77
CA GLY A 209 21.29 0.04 -6.97
C GLY A 209 21.42 -0.41 -8.44
N ILE A 210 21.12 0.47 -9.39
CA ILE A 210 21.05 0.16 -10.81
C ILE A 210 22.36 -0.40 -11.37
N ASN A 211 23.50 0.01 -10.84
CA ASN A 211 24.81 -0.40 -11.37
C ASN A 211 25.05 -1.89 -11.17
N MET A 212 24.86 -2.35 -9.94
CA MET A 212 25.03 -3.74 -9.56
C MET A 212 23.93 -4.60 -10.19
N LEU A 213 22.69 -4.10 -10.24
CA LEU A 213 21.59 -4.74 -10.94
C LEU A 213 21.96 -5.03 -12.40
N LEU A 214 22.46 -4.02 -13.13
CA LEU A 214 22.78 -4.18 -14.55
C LEU A 214 23.95 -5.14 -14.78
N VAL A 215 24.99 -5.10 -13.92
CA VAL A 215 26.12 -6.04 -14.00
C VAL A 215 25.68 -7.48 -13.75
N ASN A 216 24.85 -7.70 -12.73
CA ASN A 216 24.37 -9.04 -12.38
C ASN A 216 23.36 -9.56 -13.41
N MET A 217 22.47 -8.70 -13.91
CA MET A 217 21.55 -9.03 -15.00
C MET A 217 22.30 -9.37 -16.29
N GLN A 218 23.35 -8.61 -16.63
CA GLN A 218 24.19 -8.91 -17.79
C GLN A 218 24.91 -10.25 -17.65
N SER A 219 25.40 -10.56 -16.44
CA SER A 219 26.05 -11.84 -16.16
C SER A 219 25.09 -13.01 -16.34
N ALA A 220 23.85 -12.89 -15.82
CA ALA A 220 22.80 -13.88 -16.02
C ALA A 220 22.41 -14.03 -17.50
N ALA A 221 22.21 -12.91 -18.20
CA ALA A 221 21.91 -12.92 -19.63
C ALA A 221 23.03 -13.56 -20.46
N MET A 222 24.29 -13.27 -20.14
CA MET A 222 25.45 -13.85 -20.80
C MET A 222 25.49 -15.37 -20.63
N GLU A 223 25.25 -15.86 -19.41
CA GLU A 223 25.27 -17.29 -19.11
C GLU A 223 24.14 -18.06 -19.83
N VAL A 224 22.91 -17.53 -19.83
CA VAL A 224 21.76 -18.17 -20.51
C VAL A 224 21.89 -18.11 -22.05
N LEU A 225 22.47 -17.03 -22.59
CA LEU A 225 22.55 -16.81 -24.04
C LEU A 225 23.84 -17.33 -24.68
N LYS A 226 24.82 -17.85 -23.91
CA LYS A 226 26.13 -18.26 -24.44
C LYS A 226 26.03 -19.34 -25.52
N GLU A 227 25.10 -20.28 -25.36
CA GLU A 227 24.91 -21.41 -26.29
C GLU A 227 23.97 -21.06 -27.46
N LYS A 228 23.23 -19.96 -27.36
CA LYS A 228 22.22 -19.56 -28.36
C LYS A 228 22.85 -18.71 -29.47
N GLN A 229 22.86 -19.19 -30.69
CA GLN A 229 23.41 -18.50 -31.85
C GLN A 229 22.37 -17.60 -32.52
N LEU A 230 22.85 -16.58 -33.25
CA LEU A 230 22.00 -15.62 -33.97
C LEU A 230 21.17 -16.26 -35.10
N LYS A 231 21.60 -17.42 -35.60
CA LYS A 231 20.92 -18.18 -36.65
C LYS A 231 19.86 -19.12 -36.11
N ASP A 232 19.88 -19.40 -34.81
CA ASP A 232 18.94 -20.32 -34.17
C ASP A 232 17.53 -19.76 -34.30
N THR A 233 16.60 -20.65 -34.56
CA THR A 233 15.19 -20.31 -34.62
C THR A 233 14.59 -20.27 -33.22
N PHE A 234 13.87 -19.21 -32.92
CA PHE A 234 13.19 -18.96 -31.66
C PHE A 234 11.68 -18.96 -31.88
N SER A 235 10.99 -19.81 -31.14
CA SER A 235 9.54 -19.72 -30.93
C SER A 235 9.21 -18.74 -29.81
N ILE A 236 7.92 -18.39 -29.68
CA ILE A 236 7.40 -17.59 -28.56
C ILE A 236 7.70 -18.30 -27.23
N ASP A 237 7.50 -19.62 -27.16
CA ASP A 237 7.76 -20.40 -25.95
C ASP A 237 9.25 -20.38 -25.56
N GLN A 238 10.14 -20.54 -26.54
CA GLN A 238 11.58 -20.44 -26.31
C GLN A 238 12.01 -19.04 -25.87
N LEU A 239 11.37 -17.99 -26.39
CA LEU A 239 11.63 -16.62 -25.95
C LEU A 239 11.18 -16.41 -24.50
N ARG A 240 9.97 -16.86 -24.16
CA ARG A 240 9.44 -16.84 -22.80
C ARG A 240 10.37 -17.58 -21.84
N GLU A 241 10.71 -18.82 -22.16
CA GLU A 241 11.61 -19.65 -21.36
C GLU A 241 12.98 -18.98 -21.19
N THR A 242 13.54 -18.40 -22.25
CA THR A 242 14.83 -17.68 -22.19
C THR A 242 14.75 -16.49 -21.23
N ILE A 243 13.70 -15.69 -21.30
CA ILE A 243 13.51 -14.54 -20.39
C ILE A 243 13.35 -15.00 -18.94
N THR A 244 12.53 -16.03 -18.70
CA THR A 244 12.34 -16.62 -17.37
C THR A 244 13.64 -17.19 -16.82
N GLN A 245 14.44 -17.90 -17.62
CA GLN A 245 15.74 -18.43 -17.20
C GLN A 245 16.73 -17.33 -16.80
N ILE A 246 16.73 -16.20 -17.51
CA ILE A 246 17.58 -15.04 -17.16
C ILE A 246 17.14 -14.47 -15.81
N LEU A 247 15.83 -14.27 -15.60
CA LEU A 247 15.27 -13.78 -14.34
C LEU A 247 15.56 -14.73 -13.18
N ASP A 248 15.36 -16.03 -13.37
CA ASP A 248 15.62 -17.05 -12.36
C ASP A 248 17.10 -17.11 -11.96
N LEU A 249 18.00 -17.04 -12.95
CA LEU A 249 19.44 -17.06 -12.69
C LEU A 249 19.87 -15.78 -11.97
N PHE A 250 19.33 -14.63 -12.37
CA PHE A 250 19.54 -13.35 -11.69
C PHE A 250 19.08 -13.40 -10.22
N MET A 251 17.88 -13.95 -9.95
CA MET A 251 17.31 -14.04 -8.60
C MET A 251 18.00 -15.09 -7.70
N LYS A 252 18.68 -16.09 -8.29
CA LYS A 252 19.44 -17.11 -7.55
C LYS A 252 20.89 -16.69 -7.25
N SER A 253 21.38 -15.63 -7.90
CA SER A 253 22.75 -15.14 -7.73
C SER A 253 22.96 -14.46 -6.37
N GLU A 254 24.07 -14.76 -5.69
CA GLU A 254 24.53 -14.10 -4.45
C GLU A 254 23.57 -14.19 -3.23
N GLY A 255 22.80 -15.27 -3.13
CA GLY A 255 21.90 -15.53 -1.99
C GLY A 255 20.48 -15.03 -2.26
N SER A 256 19.47 -15.75 -1.76
CA SER A 256 18.06 -15.58 -2.15
C SER A 256 17.43 -14.21 -1.86
N THR A 257 18.13 -13.34 -1.15
CA THR A 257 17.63 -12.04 -0.68
C THR A 257 18.53 -10.86 -1.07
N TYR A 258 19.60 -11.08 -1.84
CA TYR A 258 20.56 -10.02 -2.17
C TYR A 258 19.91 -8.89 -2.97
N TRP A 259 18.91 -9.21 -3.80
CA TRP A 259 18.20 -8.22 -4.61
C TRP A 259 17.53 -7.08 -3.80
N VAL A 260 17.27 -7.28 -2.50
CA VAL A 260 16.73 -6.24 -1.62
C VAL A 260 17.73 -5.09 -1.43
N SER A 261 19.04 -5.38 -1.48
CA SER A 261 20.09 -4.36 -1.38
C SER A 261 20.11 -3.39 -2.57
N TYR A 262 19.48 -3.75 -3.70
CA TYR A 262 19.28 -2.82 -4.80
C TYR A 262 18.21 -1.76 -4.53
N LEU A 263 17.24 -2.06 -3.66
CA LEU A 263 16.06 -1.21 -3.44
C LEU A 263 16.17 -0.36 -2.19
N VAL A 264 16.62 -0.98 -1.10
CA VAL A 264 16.67 -0.33 0.21
C VAL A 264 18.11 -0.30 0.70
N PRO A 265 18.63 0.87 1.10
CA PRO A 265 19.92 0.97 1.78
C PRO A 265 19.96 0.09 3.03
N GLU A 266 21.15 -0.36 3.43
CA GLU A 266 21.33 -1.16 4.64
C GLU A 266 21.15 -0.33 5.92
N ASP A 267 21.61 0.91 5.90
CA ASP A 267 21.51 1.84 7.04
C ASP A 267 21.34 3.29 6.54
N VAL A 268 20.71 4.12 7.37
CA VAL A 268 20.46 5.54 7.05
C VAL A 268 21.76 6.32 6.87
N SER A 269 22.82 5.97 7.62
CA SER A 269 24.08 6.70 7.55
C SER A 269 24.76 6.51 6.19
N THR A 270 24.71 5.31 5.62
CA THR A 270 25.21 4.98 4.28
C THR A 270 24.37 5.65 3.22
N TYR A 271 23.04 5.61 3.36
CA TYR A 271 22.12 6.33 2.47
C TYR A 271 22.46 7.83 2.38
N ARG A 272 22.56 8.50 3.53
CA ARG A 272 22.87 9.94 3.58
C ARG A 272 24.26 10.27 3.05
N LYS A 273 25.27 9.44 3.29
CA LYS A 273 26.62 9.62 2.71
C LYS A 273 26.58 9.55 1.18
N ILE A 274 25.83 8.60 0.64
CA ILE A 274 25.64 8.46 -0.81
C ILE A 274 24.93 9.71 -1.35
N MET A 275 23.85 10.14 -0.72
CA MET A 275 23.07 11.29 -1.20
C MET A 275 23.79 12.64 -1.03
N ALA A 276 24.58 12.82 0.02
CA ALA A 276 25.41 14.01 0.24
C ALA A 276 26.54 14.14 -0.79
N SER A 277 26.97 13.04 -1.42
CA SER A 277 27.96 13.08 -2.50
C SER A 277 27.40 13.60 -3.84
N SER A 278 26.07 13.64 -3.98
CA SER A 278 25.33 14.13 -5.15
C SER A 278 24.78 15.55 -5.01
N SER A 279 24.69 16.09 -3.79
CA SER A 279 24.18 17.44 -3.52
C SER A 279 24.90 18.07 -2.32
N SER A 280 25.61 19.18 -2.55
CA SER A 280 26.28 19.94 -1.49
C SER A 280 25.28 20.79 -0.71
N SER A 281 24.58 20.21 0.28
CA SER A 281 24.08 20.91 1.47
C SER A 281 23.15 19.97 2.26
N TYR A 282 23.59 19.47 3.42
CA TYR A 282 22.67 18.99 4.45
C TYR A 282 23.24 19.35 5.82
N GLU A 283 22.72 20.42 6.41
CA GLU A 283 22.92 20.76 7.82
C GLU A 283 22.08 19.84 8.72
N LEU A 284 22.71 19.38 9.80
CA LEU A 284 22.15 18.93 11.08
C LEU A 284 20.74 18.31 11.03
N THR A 285 20.68 17.01 10.74
CA THR A 285 19.45 16.22 10.88
C THR A 285 19.06 16.07 12.35
N ASN A 286 17.77 16.21 12.63
CA ASN A 286 17.21 15.87 13.94
C ASN A 286 17.47 14.39 14.24
N LEU A 287 18.00 14.08 15.43
CA LEU A 287 18.27 12.70 15.85
C LEU A 287 17.00 11.84 15.88
N MET A 288 15.86 12.45 16.20
CA MET A 288 14.54 11.81 16.22
C MET A 288 14.08 11.39 14.81
N ASP A 289 14.25 12.25 13.80
CA ASP A 289 13.94 11.91 12.42
C ASP A 289 14.86 10.81 11.90
N THR A 290 16.10 10.76 12.39
CA THR A 290 17.04 9.69 12.05
C THR A 290 16.60 8.33 12.58
N SER A 291 16.20 8.25 13.85
CA SER A 291 15.71 6.98 14.42
C SER A 291 14.41 6.51 13.76
N LYS A 292 13.51 7.45 13.42
CA LYS A 292 12.24 7.10 12.79
C LYS A 292 12.40 6.71 11.32
N LEU A 293 13.32 7.35 10.60
CA LEU A 293 13.68 6.95 9.24
C LEU A 293 14.30 5.55 9.22
N GLU A 294 15.20 5.25 10.17
CA GLU A 294 15.80 3.91 10.34
C GLU A 294 14.71 2.86 10.60
N GLU A 295 13.72 3.18 11.44
CA GLU A 295 12.56 2.31 11.70
C GLU A 295 11.76 2.02 10.42
N LEU A 296 11.39 3.06 9.66
CA LEU A 296 10.63 2.91 8.40
C LEU A 296 11.39 2.11 7.34
N MET A 297 12.70 2.34 7.21
CA MET A 297 13.55 1.60 6.27
C MET A 297 13.71 0.14 6.70
N SER A 298 13.99 -0.11 7.98
CA SER A 298 14.10 -1.46 8.55
C SER A 298 12.80 -2.25 8.40
N GLU A 299 11.67 -1.62 8.65
CA GLU A 299 10.36 -2.21 8.46
C GLU A 299 10.11 -2.55 6.98
N THR A 300 10.42 -1.62 6.07
CA THR A 300 10.28 -1.85 4.63
C THR A 300 11.15 -3.03 4.16
N ARG A 301 12.40 -3.13 4.63
CA ARG A 301 13.28 -4.28 4.38
C ARG A 301 12.66 -5.57 4.90
N THR A 302 12.13 -5.55 6.11
CA THR A 302 11.46 -6.72 6.72
C THR A 302 10.29 -7.16 5.85
N ILE A 303 9.48 -6.23 5.35
CA ILE A 303 8.35 -6.55 4.47
C ILE A 303 8.81 -7.20 3.17
N LEU A 304 9.83 -6.65 2.52
CA LEU A 304 10.39 -7.19 1.27
C LEU A 304 10.99 -8.59 1.43
N LEU A 305 11.41 -8.95 2.65
CA LEU A 305 11.99 -10.27 2.96
C LEU A 305 10.94 -11.31 3.37
N ARG A 306 9.67 -10.93 3.53
CA ARG A 306 8.62 -11.87 3.93
C ARG A 306 8.27 -12.86 2.82
N PRO A 307 7.89 -14.11 3.16
CA PRO A 307 7.48 -15.10 2.17
C PRO A 307 6.24 -14.71 1.36
N ASP A 308 5.32 -13.95 1.95
CA ASP A 308 4.12 -13.48 1.26
C ASP A 308 4.45 -12.43 0.19
N PHE A 309 5.38 -11.51 0.46
CA PHE A 309 5.90 -10.63 -0.58
C PHE A 309 6.59 -11.42 -1.69
N GLY A 310 7.34 -12.49 -1.36
CA GLY A 310 7.91 -13.39 -2.36
C GLY A 310 6.87 -13.99 -3.31
N LYS A 311 5.70 -14.41 -2.79
CA LYS A 311 4.57 -14.88 -3.62
C LYS A 311 4.03 -13.78 -4.52
N VAL A 312 3.83 -12.58 -3.97
CA VAL A 312 3.35 -11.39 -4.71
C VAL A 312 4.31 -11.01 -5.84
N MET A 313 5.61 -11.00 -5.55
CA MET A 313 6.66 -10.73 -6.54
C MET A 313 6.66 -11.76 -7.66
N ASN A 314 6.51 -13.05 -7.35
CA ASN A 314 6.43 -14.10 -8.37
C ASN A 314 5.21 -13.92 -9.28
N ILE A 315 4.02 -13.69 -8.71
CA ILE A 315 2.80 -13.42 -9.48
C ILE A 315 2.99 -12.20 -10.40
N ALA A 316 3.56 -11.13 -9.86
CA ALA A 316 3.81 -9.91 -10.62
C ALA A 316 4.81 -10.15 -11.76
N MET A 317 5.90 -10.88 -11.50
CA MET A 317 6.93 -11.17 -12.50
C MET A 317 6.43 -12.11 -13.60
N GLU A 318 5.68 -13.15 -13.24
CA GLU A 318 5.04 -14.06 -14.21
C GLU A 318 4.11 -13.29 -15.13
N LYS A 319 3.28 -12.40 -14.56
CA LYS A 319 2.38 -11.56 -15.35
C LYS A 319 3.15 -10.56 -16.23
N ALA A 320 4.26 -10.02 -15.73
CA ALA A 320 5.11 -9.12 -16.50
C ALA A 320 5.72 -9.81 -17.72
N VAL A 321 6.23 -11.03 -17.55
CA VAL A 321 6.75 -11.86 -18.65
C VAL A 321 5.64 -12.19 -19.65
N GLU A 322 4.44 -12.55 -19.19
CA GLU A 322 3.29 -12.81 -20.07
C GLU A 322 2.97 -11.59 -20.96
N LEU A 323 2.82 -10.40 -20.36
CA LEU A 323 2.53 -9.16 -21.10
C LEU A 323 3.63 -8.80 -22.10
N LEU A 324 4.90 -8.96 -21.71
CA LEU A 324 6.03 -8.71 -22.61
C LEU A 324 5.99 -9.65 -23.83
N ILE A 325 5.66 -10.91 -23.60
CA ILE A 325 5.57 -11.91 -24.66
C ILE A 325 4.37 -11.64 -25.58
N ASP A 326 3.22 -11.27 -25.03
CA ASP A 326 2.03 -10.91 -25.80
C ASP A 326 2.28 -9.70 -26.70
N GLU A 327 2.98 -8.67 -26.21
CA GLU A 327 3.38 -7.50 -27.01
C GLU A 327 4.38 -7.86 -28.12
N MET A 328 5.16 -8.93 -27.96
CA MET A 328 6.08 -9.42 -28.98
C MET A 328 5.43 -10.42 -29.96
N SER A 329 4.30 -11.02 -29.57
CA SER A 329 3.60 -12.08 -30.32
C SER A 329 3.24 -11.73 -31.78
N PRO A 330 2.76 -10.51 -32.12
CA PRO A 330 2.37 -10.18 -33.50
C PRO A 330 3.50 -10.34 -34.52
N GLU A 331 4.75 -10.15 -34.11
CA GLU A 331 5.93 -10.27 -34.98
C GLU A 331 6.45 -11.71 -35.09
N VAL A 332 6.09 -12.56 -34.12
CA VAL A 332 6.38 -13.99 -34.10
C VAL A 332 5.19 -14.83 -34.62
N SER A 333 4.03 -14.19 -34.86
CA SER A 333 2.77 -14.84 -35.27
C SER A 333 2.71 -15.32 -36.73
N GLY A 334 3.80 -15.18 -37.49
CA GLY A 334 4.01 -16.13 -38.58
C GLY A 334 4.20 -17.49 -37.92
N THR A 335 3.36 -18.49 -38.20
CA THR A 335 3.39 -19.85 -37.61
C THR A 335 4.75 -20.60 -37.66
N ALA A 336 5.79 -19.99 -38.20
CA ALA A 336 7.15 -20.48 -38.28
C ALA A 336 8.09 -19.74 -37.29
N PRO A 337 8.92 -20.49 -36.52
CA PRO A 337 9.99 -19.94 -35.71
C PRO A 337 10.88 -18.92 -36.45
N LEU A 338 11.21 -17.80 -35.79
CA LEU A 338 12.02 -16.74 -36.38
C LEU A 338 13.49 -16.84 -35.92
N ALA A 339 14.44 -16.56 -36.81
CA ALA A 339 15.85 -16.51 -36.41
C ALA A 339 16.08 -15.43 -35.34
N LEU A 340 16.89 -15.72 -34.32
CA LEU A 340 17.20 -14.80 -33.22
C LEU A 340 17.69 -13.43 -33.71
N ALA A 341 18.50 -13.40 -34.78
CA ALA A 341 18.98 -12.15 -35.39
C ALA A 341 17.85 -11.21 -35.83
N LYS A 342 16.69 -11.76 -36.23
CA LYS A 342 15.52 -10.98 -36.66
C LYS A 342 14.64 -10.54 -35.49
N LEU A 343 14.64 -11.29 -34.39
CA LEU A 343 13.93 -10.91 -33.15
C LEU A 343 14.68 -9.83 -32.35
N LEU A 344 16.00 -9.80 -32.48
CA LEU A 344 16.87 -8.94 -31.67
C LEU A 344 16.49 -7.45 -31.69
N PRO A 345 16.15 -6.83 -32.85
CA PRO A 345 15.68 -5.45 -32.87
C PRO A 345 14.42 -5.23 -32.04
N ARG A 346 13.45 -6.17 -32.09
CA ARG A 346 12.23 -6.09 -31.29
C ARG A 346 12.52 -6.23 -29.81
N VAL A 347 13.32 -7.23 -29.43
CA VAL A 347 13.77 -7.41 -28.03
C VAL A 347 14.37 -6.11 -27.52
N SER A 348 15.28 -5.48 -28.28
CA SER A 348 15.89 -4.21 -27.90
C SER A 348 14.88 -3.07 -27.72
N GLN A 349 13.82 -3.03 -28.53
CA GLN A 349 12.81 -1.98 -28.49
C GLN A 349 11.83 -2.12 -27.32
N MET A 350 11.62 -3.32 -26.79
CA MET A 350 10.69 -3.58 -25.67
C MET A 350 11.02 -2.83 -24.38
N SER A 351 12.28 -2.46 -24.18
CA SER A 351 12.64 -1.58 -23.06
C SER A 351 11.93 -0.22 -23.09
N ILE A 352 11.53 0.30 -24.26
CA ILE A 352 10.89 1.61 -24.38
C ILE A 352 9.47 1.63 -23.79
N PRO A 353 8.52 0.77 -24.22
CA PRO A 353 7.20 0.71 -23.62
C PRO A 353 7.24 0.25 -22.15
N LEU A 354 8.16 -0.64 -21.78
CA LEU A 354 8.34 -1.03 -20.38
C LEU A 354 8.73 0.15 -19.48
N LEU A 355 9.55 1.08 -19.98
CA LEU A 355 10.00 2.27 -19.27
C LEU A 355 9.11 3.50 -19.55
N ALA A 356 7.93 3.31 -20.15
CA ALA A 356 6.98 4.39 -20.33
C ALA A 356 6.48 4.92 -18.97
N GLU A 357 6.00 6.16 -18.98
CA GLU A 357 5.41 6.79 -17.79
C GLU A 357 4.26 5.94 -17.23
N PRO A 358 4.04 5.91 -15.90
CA PRO A 358 3.06 5.02 -15.26
C PRO A 358 1.65 5.07 -15.85
N GLU A 359 1.19 6.24 -16.31
CA GLU A 359 -0.13 6.41 -16.91
C GLU A 359 -0.30 5.65 -18.23
N ASN A 360 0.78 5.48 -18.98
CA ASN A 360 0.81 4.84 -20.30
C ASN A 360 1.41 3.43 -20.24
N ASN A 361 1.67 2.91 -19.04
CA ASN A 361 2.39 1.65 -18.84
C ASN A 361 1.41 0.52 -18.51
N GLU A 362 1.20 -0.37 -19.49
CA GLU A 362 0.24 -1.47 -19.36
C GLU A 362 0.61 -2.42 -18.21
N LEU A 363 1.90 -2.70 -18.01
CA LEU A 363 2.39 -3.51 -16.91
C LEU A 363 1.95 -2.92 -15.56
N ILE A 364 2.24 -1.64 -15.30
CA ILE A 364 1.87 -0.98 -14.04
C ILE A 364 0.35 -0.99 -13.84
N SER A 365 -0.41 -0.72 -14.91
CA SER A 365 -1.88 -0.71 -14.85
C SER A 365 -2.47 -2.10 -14.57
N THR A 366 -1.84 -3.15 -15.10
CA THR A 366 -2.27 -4.55 -14.92
C THR A 366 -1.94 -5.02 -13.51
N LEU A 367 -0.72 -4.75 -13.01
CA LEU A 367 -0.32 -5.10 -11.64
C LEU A 367 -1.24 -4.46 -10.60
N ARG A 368 -1.77 -3.25 -10.85
CA ARG A 368 -2.76 -2.60 -9.96
C ARG A 368 -4.08 -3.39 -9.85
N ARG A 369 -4.46 -4.14 -10.89
CA ARG A 369 -5.74 -4.86 -10.96
C ARG A 369 -5.67 -6.29 -10.43
N ILE A 370 -4.48 -6.76 -10.03
CA ILE A 370 -4.31 -8.12 -9.50
C ILE A 370 -4.80 -8.15 -8.05
N PRO A 371 -5.85 -8.94 -7.72
CA PRO A 371 -6.44 -8.95 -6.38
C PRO A 371 -5.44 -9.34 -5.27
N GLU A 372 -4.54 -10.28 -5.55
CA GLU A 372 -3.52 -10.75 -4.60
C GLU A 372 -2.56 -9.61 -4.20
N ILE A 373 -2.24 -8.72 -5.15
CA ILE A 373 -1.40 -7.55 -4.92
C ILE A 373 -2.15 -6.53 -4.06
N GLU A 374 -3.43 -6.29 -4.33
CA GLU A 374 -4.26 -5.37 -3.54
C GLU A 374 -4.42 -5.85 -2.09
N VAL A 375 -4.77 -7.13 -1.91
CA VAL A 375 -4.91 -7.76 -0.58
C VAL A 375 -3.60 -7.65 0.20
N PHE A 376 -2.46 -7.89 -0.45
CA PHE A 376 -1.16 -7.73 0.18
C PHE A 376 -0.94 -6.31 0.73
N TYR A 377 -1.26 -5.26 -0.04
CA TYR A 377 -1.12 -3.88 0.44
C TYR A 377 -2.08 -3.53 1.57
N THR A 378 -3.31 -4.04 1.54
CA THR A 378 -4.24 -3.89 2.67
C THR A 378 -3.66 -4.50 3.94
N LEU A 379 -3.01 -5.68 3.85
CA LEU A 379 -2.40 -6.34 4.99
C LEU A 379 -1.14 -5.60 5.48
N VAL A 380 -0.29 -5.12 4.57
CA VAL A 380 0.85 -4.25 4.93
C VAL A 380 0.36 -3.02 5.68
N TYR A 381 -0.69 -2.36 5.18
CA TYR A 381 -1.26 -1.18 5.81
C TYR A 381 -1.90 -1.46 7.18
N ALA A 382 -2.50 -2.64 7.36
CA ALA A 382 -3.07 -3.09 8.63
C ALA A 382 -2.04 -3.69 9.61
N ASP A 383 -0.76 -3.79 9.21
CA ASP A 383 0.30 -4.50 9.93
C ASP A 383 -0.03 -5.99 10.21
N LEU A 384 -0.65 -6.64 9.23
CA LEU A 384 -1.05 -8.06 9.30
C LEU A 384 -0.15 -8.92 8.42
N THR A 385 -0.08 -10.21 8.76
CA THR A 385 0.60 -11.24 7.96
C THR A 385 -0.40 -12.19 7.33
N LEU A 386 -0.15 -12.62 6.08
CA LEU A 386 -0.87 -13.75 5.51
C LEU A 386 -0.41 -15.00 6.28
N GLU A 387 -1.24 -15.50 7.20
CA GLU A 387 -1.02 -16.83 7.77
C GLU A 387 -1.00 -17.86 6.64
N SER A 388 0.08 -18.64 6.60
CA SER A 388 0.48 -19.51 5.48
C SER A 388 -0.47 -20.65 5.18
#